data_AF-A0A1F4XP34-F1
#
_entry.id   AF-A0A1F4XP34-F1
#
_cell.length_a   1.000
_cell.length_b   1.000
_cell.length_c   1.000
_cell.angle_alpha   90.00
_cell.angle_beta   90.00
_cell.angle_gamma   90.00
#
_symmetry.space_group_name_H-M   'P 1'
#
loop_
_entity.id
_entity.type
_entity.pdbx_description
1 polymer ?
#
loop_
_entity_poly.entity_id
_entity_poly.type
_entity_poly.pdbx_seq_one_letter_code
_entity_poly.pdbx_strand_id
1 'polypeptide(L)'
;MAEVIRARQAGEKFSSLANFLERVSFEFLNKKMMEALAMSGALDQLGERKQIINSIDRLTGYAKSKQAGAIGGQLDIFGLMDEKVAAEVTSLQLEPCAPATRAERLLWEKELLGMYVSENPLLALRRLYRGKSVSSKSLKQEDEGKRKRLVGILSNVKRITTKNGEEMAFAALEDLGGKIELVVFPRVYQEIKGVLAVNQPVHVRGKVSTRDAEIKLLVDVMERAYFSEDAPAAVAVPLSQSPTQIFAIQLPGDVSVDKLQQLKELLQQHQGDTECVIHLNKRKRIKVPFRVTKSAELEAKVAELVA
;
A
#
# COMPACT_ATOMS: atom_id res chain seq x y z
N MET A 1 -3.69 -25.05 10.39
CA MET A 1 -3.67 -25.80 9.11
C MET A 1 -4.08 -27.26 9.24
N ALA A 2 -3.58 -28.02 10.22
CA ALA A 2 -3.99 -29.43 10.43
C ALA A 2 -5.52 -29.61 10.52
N GLU A 3 -6.20 -28.72 11.23
CA GLU A 3 -7.66 -28.78 11.38
C GLU A 3 -8.42 -28.51 10.06
N VAL A 4 -7.92 -27.59 9.23
CA VAL A 4 -8.50 -27.34 7.89
C VAL A 4 -8.36 -28.56 7.00
N ILE A 5 -7.19 -29.22 7.04
CA ILE A 5 -6.94 -30.45 6.29
C ILE A 5 -7.84 -31.58 6.80
N ARG A 6 -7.97 -31.73 8.12
CA ARG A 6 -8.85 -32.72 8.76
C ARG A 6 -10.30 -32.51 8.35
N ALA A 7 -10.82 -31.28 8.48
CA ALA A 7 -12.17 -30.92 8.05
C ALA A 7 -12.40 -31.21 6.57
N ARG A 8 -11.38 -30.99 5.73
CA ARG A 8 -11.42 -31.28 4.30
C ARG A 8 -11.34 -32.77 3.96
N GLN A 9 -10.65 -33.58 4.76
CA GLN A 9 -10.55 -35.03 4.58
C GLN A 9 -11.81 -35.76 5.07
N ALA A 10 -12.45 -35.24 6.13
CA ALA A 10 -13.67 -35.80 6.70
C ALA A 10 -14.93 -35.55 5.86
N GLY A 11 -14.86 -34.70 4.81
CA GLY A 11 -16.01 -34.39 3.97
C GLY A 11 -15.62 -33.86 2.60
N GLU A 12 -16.59 -33.36 1.84
CA GLU A 12 -16.37 -32.91 0.46
C GLU A 12 -15.65 -31.56 0.36
N LYS A 13 -15.47 -31.05 -0.88
CA LYS A 13 -14.88 -29.73 -1.11
C LYS A 13 -15.69 -28.68 -0.35
N PHE A 14 -15.02 -27.63 0.13
CA PHE A 14 -15.75 -26.48 0.65
C PHE A 14 -16.50 -25.85 -0.52
N SER A 15 -17.83 -25.82 -0.44
CA SER A 15 -18.72 -25.32 -1.50
C SER A 15 -18.94 -23.82 -1.42
N SER A 16 -18.79 -23.24 -0.23
CA SER A 16 -18.93 -21.81 0.03
C SER A 16 -18.10 -21.40 1.25
N LEU A 17 -17.91 -20.09 1.42
CA LEU A 17 -17.25 -19.55 2.60
C LEU A 17 -18.01 -19.90 3.89
N ALA A 18 -19.35 -19.93 3.85
CA ALA A 18 -20.16 -20.37 4.99
C ALA A 18 -19.89 -21.84 5.34
N ASN A 19 -19.86 -22.73 4.34
CA ASN A 19 -19.54 -24.15 4.56
C ASN A 19 -18.13 -24.34 5.16
N PHE A 20 -17.17 -23.50 4.77
CA PHE A 20 -15.83 -23.51 5.36
C PHE A 20 -15.85 -23.10 6.83
N LEU A 21 -16.56 -22.02 7.17
CA LEU A 21 -16.67 -21.49 8.54
C LEU A 21 -17.43 -22.42 9.48
N GLU A 22 -18.41 -23.17 8.98
CA GLU A 22 -19.18 -24.13 9.77
C GLU A 22 -18.39 -25.42 10.08
N ARG A 23 -17.49 -25.82 9.18
CA ARG A 23 -16.73 -27.08 9.30
C ARG A 23 -15.41 -26.94 10.04
N VAL A 24 -14.86 -25.74 10.13
CA VAL A 24 -13.57 -25.48 10.80
C VAL A 24 -13.84 -24.74 12.11
N SER A 25 -13.47 -25.35 13.24
CA SER A 25 -13.68 -24.76 14.57
C SER A 25 -13.04 -23.36 14.68
N PHE A 26 -13.80 -22.42 15.27
CA PHE A 26 -13.37 -21.04 15.46
C PHE A 26 -12.17 -20.91 16.42
N GLU A 27 -11.94 -21.90 17.30
CA GLU A 27 -10.73 -21.96 18.15
C GLU A 27 -9.44 -21.90 17.33
N PHE A 28 -9.46 -22.48 16.11
CA PHE A 28 -8.33 -22.47 15.19
C PHE A 28 -8.44 -21.39 14.12
N LEU A 29 -9.66 -20.95 13.81
CA LEU A 29 -9.98 -19.97 12.79
C LEU A 29 -10.18 -18.57 13.37
N ASN A 30 -9.13 -18.04 14.01
CA ASN A 30 -9.15 -16.67 14.51
C ASN A 30 -9.10 -15.62 13.37
N LYS A 31 -9.43 -14.36 13.69
CA LYS A 31 -9.44 -13.23 12.73
C LYS A 31 -8.15 -13.15 11.90
N LYS A 32 -7.00 -13.21 12.56
CA LYS A 32 -5.68 -13.17 11.89
C LYS A 32 -5.48 -14.34 10.91
N MET A 33 -5.94 -15.54 11.28
CA MET A 33 -5.84 -16.72 10.42
C MET A 33 -6.72 -16.57 9.17
N MET A 34 -7.95 -16.08 9.32
CA MET A 34 -8.82 -15.82 8.17
C MET A 34 -8.25 -14.75 7.25
N GLU A 35 -7.71 -13.66 7.80
CA GLU A 35 -7.03 -12.62 7.02
C GLU A 35 -5.85 -13.21 6.23
N ALA A 36 -5.00 -14.00 6.90
CA ALA A 36 -3.86 -14.65 6.25
C ALA A 36 -4.29 -15.63 5.14
N LEU A 37 -5.34 -16.42 5.36
CA LEU A 37 -5.88 -17.35 4.36
C LEU A 37 -6.49 -16.63 3.15
N ALA A 38 -7.19 -15.51 3.38
CA ALA A 38 -7.73 -14.68 2.32
C ALA A 38 -6.60 -14.03 1.51
N MET A 39 -5.66 -13.36 2.18
CA MET A 39 -4.56 -12.64 1.57
C MET A 39 -3.59 -13.56 0.79
N SER A 40 -3.32 -14.76 1.30
CA SER A 40 -2.49 -15.79 0.63
C SER A 40 -3.17 -16.44 -0.58
N GLY A 41 -4.48 -16.22 -0.77
CA GLY A 41 -5.24 -16.79 -1.88
C GLY A 41 -5.78 -18.19 -1.64
N ALA A 42 -5.65 -18.73 -0.43
CA ALA A 42 -6.20 -20.05 -0.09
C ALA A 42 -7.74 -20.10 -0.20
N LEU A 43 -8.41 -18.94 -0.13
CA LEU A 43 -9.86 -18.80 -0.21
C LEU A 43 -10.37 -18.26 -1.56
N ASP A 44 -9.52 -18.15 -2.60
CA ASP A 44 -9.89 -17.53 -3.89
C ASP A 44 -11.04 -18.25 -4.61
N GLN A 45 -11.23 -19.55 -4.36
CA GLN A 45 -12.36 -20.32 -4.90
C GLN A 45 -13.68 -20.10 -4.12
N LEU A 46 -13.61 -19.52 -2.92
CA LEU A 46 -14.74 -19.33 -2.01
C LEU A 46 -15.22 -17.88 -1.94
N GLY A 47 -14.42 -16.92 -2.43
CA GLY A 47 -14.78 -15.50 -2.49
C GLY A 47 -13.63 -14.61 -2.93
N GLU A 48 -13.93 -13.33 -3.15
CA GLU A 48 -12.92 -12.33 -3.50
C GLU A 48 -12.14 -11.88 -2.26
N ARG A 49 -10.80 -11.81 -2.35
CA ARG A 49 -9.91 -11.57 -1.20
C ARG A 49 -10.25 -10.31 -0.41
N LYS A 50 -10.42 -9.17 -1.07
CA LYS A 50 -10.72 -7.87 -0.43
C LYS A 50 -12.10 -7.89 0.20
N GLN A 51 -13.05 -8.59 -0.42
CA GLN A 51 -14.40 -8.76 0.11
C GLN A 51 -14.40 -9.56 1.42
N ILE A 52 -13.60 -10.63 1.47
CA ILE A 52 -13.42 -11.46 2.68
C ILE A 52 -12.73 -10.65 3.79
N ILE A 53 -11.67 -9.91 3.46
CA ILE A 53 -10.92 -9.09 4.42
C ILE A 53 -11.79 -7.96 4.99
N ASN A 54 -12.56 -7.27 4.16
CA ASN A 54 -13.46 -6.22 4.63
C ASN A 54 -14.59 -6.77 5.52
N SER A 55 -15.07 -7.97 5.22
CA SER A 55 -16.17 -8.61 5.97
C SER A 55 -15.70 -9.46 7.15
N ILE A 56 -14.43 -9.36 7.56
CA ILE A 56 -13.80 -10.30 8.50
C ILE A 56 -14.46 -10.32 9.89
N ASP A 57 -14.93 -9.17 10.36
CA ASP A 57 -15.59 -9.06 11.66
C ASP A 57 -16.98 -9.73 11.63
N ARG A 58 -17.70 -9.60 10.51
CA ARG A 58 -18.96 -10.29 10.27
C ARG A 58 -18.77 -11.81 10.15
N LEU A 59 -17.74 -12.25 9.43
CA LEU A 59 -17.37 -13.66 9.29
C LEU A 59 -17.01 -14.28 10.66
N THR A 60 -16.28 -13.52 11.47
CA THR A 60 -15.94 -13.89 12.84
C THR A 60 -17.17 -14.04 13.73
N GLY A 61 -18.10 -13.08 13.67
CA GLY A 61 -19.36 -13.15 14.41
C GLY A 61 -20.22 -14.34 14.00
N TYR A 62 -20.33 -14.60 12.69
CA TYR A 62 -21.07 -15.73 12.14
C TYR A 62 -20.52 -17.08 12.61
N ALA A 63 -19.21 -17.29 12.51
CA ALA A 63 -18.57 -18.55 12.92
C ALA A 63 -18.77 -18.83 14.42
N LYS A 64 -18.64 -17.79 15.27
CA LYS A 64 -18.88 -17.91 16.72
C LYS A 64 -20.32 -18.28 17.05
N SER A 65 -21.29 -17.58 16.43
CA SER A 65 -22.72 -17.82 16.67
C SER A 65 -23.13 -19.25 16.27
N LYS A 66 -22.65 -19.73 15.12
CA LYS A 66 -22.91 -21.11 14.66
C LYS A 66 -22.29 -22.17 15.56
N GLN A 67 -21.07 -21.96 16.03
CA GLN A 67 -20.42 -22.91 16.95
C GLN A 67 -21.10 -22.93 18.33
N ALA A 68 -21.55 -21.78 18.84
CA ALA A 68 -22.33 -21.72 20.08
C ALA A 68 -23.68 -22.45 19.95
N GLY A 69 -24.38 -22.29 18.83
CA GLY A 69 -25.64 -23.00 18.55
C GLY A 69 -25.47 -24.51 18.34
N ALA A 70 -24.29 -24.99 17.90
CA ALA A 70 -24.00 -26.41 17.75
C ALA A 70 -23.63 -27.11 19.08
N ILE A 71 -23.04 -26.36 20.03
CA ILE A 71 -22.64 -26.87 21.35
C ILE A 71 -23.82 -26.79 22.34
N GLY A 72 -24.68 -25.78 22.21
CA GLY A 72 -25.88 -25.61 23.01
C GLY A 72 -27.07 -26.35 22.41
N GLY A 73 -27.20 -27.65 22.66
CA GLY A 73 -28.43 -28.44 22.40
C GLY A 73 -29.62 -28.04 23.28
N GLN A 74 -29.75 -26.77 23.64
CA GLN A 74 -30.83 -26.24 24.47
C GLN A 74 -31.62 -25.21 23.67
N LEU A 75 -32.86 -25.59 23.36
CA LEU A 75 -33.94 -24.70 22.90
C LEU A 75 -33.87 -23.38 23.67
N ASP A 76 -33.48 -22.31 22.98
CA ASP A 76 -33.48 -21.00 23.56
C ASP A 76 -34.93 -20.50 23.63
N ILE A 77 -35.54 -20.69 24.80
CA ILE A 77 -36.87 -20.17 25.17
C ILE A 77 -36.86 -18.62 25.18
N PHE A 78 -35.71 -17.96 24.98
CA PHE A 78 -35.60 -16.52 24.72
C PHE A 78 -35.70 -16.14 23.22
N GLY A 79 -35.77 -17.11 22.31
CA GLY A 79 -35.91 -16.88 20.86
C GLY A 79 -37.25 -16.32 20.38
N LEU A 80 -38.21 -16.06 21.28
CA LEU A 80 -39.47 -15.38 20.96
C LEU A 80 -39.39 -13.85 20.99
N MET A 81 -38.23 -13.26 21.34
CA MET A 81 -38.01 -11.83 21.19
C MET A 81 -37.06 -11.59 20.02
N ASP A 82 -37.68 -11.21 18.89
CA ASP A 82 -37.10 -10.60 17.69
C ASP A 82 -36.72 -11.54 16.53
N GLU A 83 -37.75 -12.10 15.88
CA GLU A 83 -37.65 -12.85 14.60
C GLU A 83 -36.93 -12.07 13.48
N LYS A 84 -36.84 -10.74 13.57
CA LYS A 84 -36.10 -9.93 12.59
C LYS A 84 -34.59 -10.04 12.72
N VAL A 85 -34.06 -10.27 13.92
CA VAL A 85 -32.61 -10.36 14.16
C VAL A 85 -32.09 -11.76 13.85
N ALA A 86 -32.87 -12.80 14.14
CA ALA A 86 -32.50 -14.18 13.83
C ALA A 86 -32.44 -14.46 12.31
N ALA A 87 -33.33 -13.86 11.53
CA ALA A 87 -33.38 -14.05 10.08
C ALA A 87 -32.16 -13.45 9.34
N GLU A 88 -31.64 -12.30 9.78
CA GLU A 88 -30.46 -11.65 9.16
C GLU A 88 -29.14 -12.40 9.37
N VAL A 89 -29.05 -13.24 10.41
CA VAL A 89 -27.87 -14.08 10.69
C VAL A 89 -27.79 -15.31 9.77
N THR A 90 -28.89 -15.66 9.07
CA THR A 90 -29.00 -16.91 8.30
C THR A 90 -28.29 -16.87 6.94
N SER A 91 -28.05 -15.69 6.37
CA SER A 91 -27.31 -15.55 5.11
C SER A 91 -26.01 -14.79 5.33
N LEU A 92 -24.88 -15.47 5.14
CA LEU A 92 -23.57 -14.84 5.17
C LEU A 92 -23.43 -13.95 3.93
N GLN A 93 -23.82 -12.68 4.06
CA GLN A 93 -23.65 -11.67 3.02
C GLN A 93 -22.37 -10.88 3.27
N LEU A 94 -21.45 -11.00 2.32
CA LEU A 94 -20.21 -10.23 2.29
C LEU A 94 -20.50 -8.81 1.80
N GLU A 95 -19.85 -7.82 2.40
CA GLU A 95 -20.00 -6.42 1.98
C GLU A 95 -19.45 -6.23 0.55
N PRO A 96 -20.20 -5.60 -0.36
CA PRO A 96 -19.71 -5.32 -1.70
C PRO A 96 -18.50 -4.39 -1.63
N CYS A 97 -17.40 -4.76 -2.27
CA CYS A 97 -16.24 -3.90 -2.42
C CYS A 97 -15.65 -4.04 -3.82
N ALA A 98 -14.85 -3.05 -4.23
CA ALA A 98 -14.04 -3.20 -5.43
C ALA A 98 -13.11 -4.42 -5.28
N PRO A 99 -12.91 -5.23 -6.33
CA PRO A 99 -11.96 -6.35 -6.28
C PRO A 99 -10.56 -5.88 -5.89
N ALA A 100 -9.79 -6.75 -5.25
CA ALA A 100 -8.38 -6.46 -4.97
C ALA A 100 -7.63 -6.15 -6.26
N THR A 101 -7.00 -4.99 -6.32
CA THR A 101 -6.13 -4.61 -7.42
C THR A 101 -4.94 -5.56 -7.50
N ARG A 102 -4.33 -5.63 -8.69
CA ARG A 102 -3.14 -6.46 -8.90
C ARG A 102 -2.00 -6.13 -7.94
N ALA A 103 -1.79 -4.84 -7.66
CA ALA A 103 -0.74 -4.39 -6.76
C ALA A 103 -0.99 -4.84 -5.31
N GLU A 104 -2.24 -4.76 -4.83
CA GLU A 104 -2.62 -5.22 -3.49
C GLU A 104 -2.40 -6.73 -3.33
N ARG A 105 -2.80 -7.54 -4.30
CA ARG A 105 -2.59 -9.01 -4.25
C ARG A 105 -1.11 -9.38 -4.16
N LEU A 106 -0.26 -8.72 -4.94
CA LEU A 106 1.19 -8.96 -4.95
C LEU A 106 1.84 -8.51 -3.64
N LEU A 107 1.39 -7.39 -3.06
CA LEU A 107 1.86 -6.93 -1.76
C LEU A 107 1.53 -7.96 -0.67
N TRP A 108 0.29 -8.46 -0.64
CA TRP A 108 -0.14 -9.48 0.32
C TRP A 108 0.64 -10.79 0.20
N GLU A 109 0.91 -11.26 -1.03
CA GLU A 109 1.76 -12.43 -1.26
C GLU A 109 3.17 -12.20 -0.69
N LYS A 110 3.76 -11.02 -0.94
CA LYS A 110 5.09 -10.70 -0.43
C LYS A 110 5.13 -10.60 1.09
N GLU A 111 4.12 -10.01 1.71
CA GLU A 111 4.03 -9.85 3.17
C GLU A 111 3.85 -11.19 3.89
N LEU A 112 2.98 -12.07 3.38
CA LEU A 112 2.62 -13.32 4.07
C LEU A 112 3.48 -14.52 3.67
N LEU A 113 3.83 -14.62 2.39
CA LEU A 113 4.58 -15.76 1.84
C LEU A 113 6.07 -15.43 1.70
N GLY A 114 6.46 -14.16 1.85
CA GLY A 114 7.84 -13.72 1.62
C GLY A 114 8.26 -13.69 0.14
N MET A 115 7.39 -14.13 -0.76
CA MET A 115 7.65 -14.27 -2.20
C MET A 115 6.37 -14.04 -3.02
N TYR A 116 6.53 -13.63 -4.28
CA TYR A 116 5.43 -13.55 -5.23
C TYR A 116 5.17 -14.94 -5.81
N VAL A 117 3.96 -15.49 -5.61
CA VAL A 117 3.59 -16.84 -6.03
C VAL A 117 2.84 -16.80 -7.37
N SER A 118 1.99 -15.79 -7.57
CA SER A 118 1.14 -15.72 -8.75
C SER A 118 1.90 -15.19 -9.97
N GLU A 119 2.55 -14.03 -9.84
CA GLU A 119 3.30 -13.42 -10.94
C GLU A 119 4.46 -12.57 -10.40
N ASN A 120 5.67 -12.75 -10.96
CA ASN A 120 6.81 -11.94 -10.58
C ASN A 120 6.66 -10.51 -11.14
N PRO A 121 6.55 -9.45 -10.31
CA PRO A 121 6.40 -8.06 -10.77
C PRO A 121 7.53 -7.61 -11.69
N LEU A 122 8.72 -8.21 -11.54
CA LEU A 122 9.89 -7.95 -12.36
C LEU A 122 9.69 -8.40 -13.83
N LEU A 123 8.75 -9.32 -14.11
CA LEU A 123 8.36 -9.68 -15.48
C LEU A 123 7.62 -8.54 -16.18
N ALA A 124 6.71 -7.85 -15.48
CA ALA A 124 6.02 -6.68 -16.01
C ALA A 124 7.01 -5.55 -16.29
N LEU A 125 7.94 -5.30 -15.37
CA LEU A 125 9.04 -4.33 -15.57
C LEU A 125 9.93 -4.70 -16.76
N ARG A 126 10.37 -5.96 -16.88
CA ARG A 126 11.18 -6.42 -18.01
C ARG A 126 10.46 -6.23 -19.34
N ARG A 127 9.14 -6.43 -19.39
CA ARG A 127 8.34 -6.22 -20.60
C ARG A 127 8.30 -4.73 -20.97
N LEU A 128 8.02 -3.86 -20.01
CA LEU A 128 7.86 -2.41 -20.23
C LEU A 128 9.20 -1.70 -20.57
N TYR A 129 10.28 -2.16 -19.96
CA TYR A 129 11.63 -1.58 -20.12
C TYR A 129 12.52 -2.41 -21.05
N ARG A 130 11.94 -3.32 -21.85
CA ARG A 130 12.66 -4.11 -22.84
C ARG A 130 13.39 -3.17 -23.82
N GLY A 131 14.69 -3.38 -24.02
CA GLY A 131 15.54 -2.54 -24.87
C GLY A 131 15.98 -1.21 -24.24
N LYS A 132 15.40 -0.81 -23.09
CA LYS A 132 15.81 0.38 -22.34
C LYS A 132 16.79 0.04 -21.21
N SER A 133 16.72 -1.18 -20.67
CA SER A 133 17.54 -1.65 -19.56
C SER A 133 18.15 -3.03 -19.83
N VAL A 134 19.27 -3.33 -19.18
CA VAL A 134 19.94 -4.63 -19.17
C VAL A 134 19.68 -5.35 -17.85
N SER A 135 19.86 -6.68 -17.83
CA SER A 135 19.73 -7.46 -16.59
C SER A 135 21.02 -7.39 -15.77
N SER A 136 20.89 -7.46 -14.44
CA SER A 136 22.02 -7.52 -13.50
C SER A 136 22.97 -8.68 -13.82
N LYS A 137 22.44 -9.86 -14.17
CA LYS A 137 23.22 -11.05 -14.58
C LYS A 137 24.09 -10.85 -15.83
N SER A 138 23.77 -9.86 -16.66
CA SER A 138 24.55 -9.59 -17.88
C SER A 138 25.79 -8.73 -17.63
N LEU A 139 25.90 -8.12 -16.44
CA LEU A 139 27.05 -7.31 -16.08
C LEU A 139 28.25 -8.20 -15.77
N LYS A 140 29.39 -7.88 -16.37
CA LYS A 140 30.65 -8.62 -16.21
C LYS A 140 31.76 -7.70 -15.69
N GLN A 141 32.88 -8.28 -15.26
CA GLN A 141 34.05 -7.49 -14.87
C GLN A 141 34.57 -6.58 -15.98
N GLU A 142 34.46 -7.01 -17.23
CA GLU A 142 34.82 -6.22 -18.43
C GLU A 142 33.94 -4.98 -18.66
N ASP A 143 32.83 -4.84 -17.93
CA ASP A 143 31.98 -3.65 -17.98
C ASP A 143 32.45 -2.56 -17.02
N GLU A 144 33.57 -2.74 -16.32
CA GLU A 144 34.16 -1.72 -15.43
C GLU A 144 34.17 -0.34 -16.10
N GLY A 145 33.56 0.61 -15.40
CA GLY A 145 33.46 1.99 -15.82
C GLY A 145 32.47 2.30 -16.94
N LYS A 146 31.81 1.29 -17.55
CA LYS A 146 30.74 1.51 -18.52
C LYS A 146 29.46 1.94 -17.81
N ARG A 147 28.68 2.79 -18.48
CA ARG A 147 27.34 3.18 -18.03
C ARG A 147 26.30 2.18 -18.51
N LYS A 148 25.47 1.69 -17.59
CA LYS A 148 24.39 0.74 -17.87
C LYS A 148 23.10 1.23 -17.22
N ARG A 149 21.98 0.76 -17.75
CA ARG A 149 20.64 1.02 -17.22
C ARG A 149 20.03 -0.28 -16.74
N LEU A 150 19.49 -0.28 -15.54
CA LEU A 150 18.84 -1.44 -14.92
C LEU A 150 17.45 -1.04 -14.46
N VAL A 151 16.54 -2.01 -14.44
CA VAL A 151 15.20 -1.85 -13.87
C VAL A 151 14.97 -2.95 -12.87
N GLY A 152 14.37 -2.63 -11.73
CA GLY A 152 14.15 -3.59 -10.67
C GLY A 152 13.45 -2.97 -9.47
N ILE A 153 13.38 -3.71 -8.38
CA ILE A 153 12.78 -3.28 -7.13
C ILE A 153 13.88 -3.09 -6.09
N LEU A 154 13.84 -1.97 -5.37
CA LEU A 154 14.78 -1.69 -4.29
C LEU A 154 14.51 -2.58 -3.08
N SER A 155 15.57 -3.16 -2.53
CA SER A 155 15.61 -3.89 -1.27
C SER A 155 16.78 -3.38 -0.42
N ASN A 156 16.67 -3.49 0.91
CA ASN A 156 17.75 -3.17 1.85
C ASN A 156 18.39 -1.78 1.65
N VAL A 157 17.60 -0.71 1.77
CA VAL A 157 18.08 0.67 1.67
C VAL A 157 18.67 1.11 3.01
N LYS A 158 19.98 1.36 3.04
CA LYS A 158 20.73 1.82 4.22
C LYS A 158 21.32 3.20 3.97
N ARG A 159 20.88 4.18 4.76
CA ARG A 159 21.41 5.55 4.76
C ARG A 159 22.63 5.61 5.70
N ILE A 160 23.70 6.25 5.25
CA ILE A 160 24.95 6.39 6.00
C ILE A 160 25.46 7.82 5.85
N THR A 161 25.91 8.41 6.94
CA THR A 161 26.62 9.69 6.92
C THR A 161 28.11 9.42 6.75
N THR A 162 28.73 10.05 5.76
CA THR A 162 30.18 9.98 5.53
C THR A 162 30.94 10.68 6.66
N LYS A 163 32.26 10.45 6.74
CA LYS A 163 33.14 11.12 7.70
C LYS A 163 33.10 12.65 7.59
N ASN A 164 32.74 13.17 6.41
CA ASN A 164 32.65 14.60 6.13
C ASN A 164 31.27 15.18 6.46
N GLY A 165 30.36 14.40 7.04
CA GLY A 165 29.00 14.83 7.40
C GLY A 165 27.97 14.76 6.26
N GLU A 166 28.37 14.34 5.06
CA GLU A 166 27.45 14.23 3.92
C GLU A 166 26.71 12.89 3.91
N GLU A 167 25.41 12.90 3.62
CA GLU A 167 24.58 11.68 3.56
C GLU A 167 24.75 10.93 2.25
N MET A 168 24.95 9.61 2.31
CA MET A 168 24.95 8.69 1.18
C MET A 168 24.06 7.47 1.46
N ALA A 169 23.81 6.64 0.45
CA ALA A 169 23.03 5.42 0.64
C ALA A 169 23.62 4.22 -0.09
N PHE A 170 23.51 3.06 0.56
CA PHE A 170 23.64 1.75 -0.07
C PHE A 170 22.24 1.18 -0.23
N ALA A 171 21.94 0.62 -1.38
CA ALA A 171 20.70 -0.08 -1.63
C ALA A 171 20.99 -1.32 -2.45
N ALA A 172 20.08 -2.28 -2.49
CA ALA A 172 20.17 -3.39 -3.42
C ALA A 172 19.02 -3.34 -4.42
N LEU A 173 19.34 -3.56 -5.69
CA LEU A 173 18.34 -3.67 -6.75
C LEU A 173 18.12 -5.14 -7.06
N GLU A 174 16.87 -5.58 -6.98
CA GLU A 174 16.45 -6.92 -7.37
C GLU A 174 15.80 -6.87 -8.76
N ASP A 175 16.34 -7.63 -9.71
CA ASP A 175 15.78 -7.86 -11.04
C ASP A 175 15.60 -9.37 -11.30
N LEU A 176 15.10 -9.76 -12.48
CA LEU A 176 14.96 -11.18 -12.83
C LEU A 176 16.30 -11.92 -12.92
N GLY A 177 17.39 -11.18 -13.07
CA GLY A 177 18.74 -11.72 -13.06
C GLY A 177 19.16 -12.09 -11.64
N GLY A 178 18.85 -11.27 -10.66
CA GLY A 178 19.30 -11.46 -9.28
C GLY A 178 19.36 -10.13 -8.56
N LYS A 179 20.30 -10.02 -7.63
CA LYS A 179 20.48 -8.86 -6.77
C LYS A 179 21.83 -8.20 -7.04
N ILE A 180 21.83 -6.88 -7.17
CA ILE A 180 23.05 -6.07 -7.32
C ILE A 180 23.08 -4.92 -6.32
N GLU A 181 24.25 -4.61 -5.78
CA GLU A 181 24.44 -3.48 -4.88
C GLU A 181 24.49 -2.15 -5.67
N LEU A 182 23.73 -1.18 -5.20
CA LEU A 182 23.71 0.20 -5.65
C LEU A 182 24.43 1.08 -4.63
N VAL A 183 25.34 1.91 -5.11
CA VAL A 183 26.03 2.93 -4.30
C VAL A 183 25.56 4.30 -4.76
N VAL A 184 24.95 5.04 -3.84
CA VAL A 184 24.44 6.39 -4.09
C VAL A 184 25.29 7.39 -3.32
N PHE A 185 26.18 8.10 -4.03
CA PHE A 185 27.02 9.14 -3.45
C PHE A 185 26.23 10.39 -3.04
N PRO A 186 26.76 11.23 -2.13
CA PRO A 186 25.98 12.31 -1.54
C PRO A 186 25.31 13.28 -2.51
N ARG A 187 26.02 13.68 -3.56
CA ARG A 187 25.47 14.55 -4.60
C ARG A 187 24.20 13.96 -5.22
N VAL A 188 24.24 12.68 -5.59
CA VAL A 188 23.11 11.98 -6.20
C VAL A 188 22.02 11.71 -5.16
N TYR A 189 22.40 11.37 -3.94
CA TYR A 189 21.47 11.10 -2.85
C TYR A 189 20.52 12.27 -2.59
N GLN A 190 21.01 13.51 -2.59
CA GLN A 190 20.16 14.68 -2.39
C GLN A 190 19.09 14.84 -3.47
N GLU A 191 19.38 14.43 -4.72
CA GLU A 191 18.44 14.48 -5.84
C GLU A 191 17.41 13.35 -5.78
N ILE A 192 17.81 12.14 -5.36
CA ILE A 192 16.98 10.93 -5.46
C ILE A 192 16.40 10.42 -4.13
N LYS A 193 16.64 11.11 -3.01
CA LYS A 193 16.18 10.68 -1.66
C LYS A 193 14.68 10.38 -1.55
N GLY A 194 13.84 11.03 -2.36
CA GLY A 194 12.40 10.77 -2.41
C GLY A 194 11.99 9.47 -3.14
N VAL A 195 12.92 8.85 -3.85
CA VAL A 195 12.73 7.59 -4.59
C VAL A 195 13.38 6.40 -3.87
N LEU A 196 14.34 6.66 -2.98
CA LEU A 196 15.05 5.63 -2.20
C LEU A 196 14.19 5.04 -1.08
N ALA A 197 13.38 4.05 -1.46
CA ALA A 197 12.39 3.39 -0.63
C ALA A 197 12.47 1.87 -0.84
N VAL A 198 12.34 1.09 0.24
CA VAL A 198 12.23 -0.37 0.13
C VAL A 198 10.94 -0.73 -0.61
N ASN A 199 10.99 -1.78 -1.44
CA ASN A 199 9.90 -2.23 -2.32
C ASN A 199 9.50 -1.22 -3.41
N GLN A 200 10.30 -0.17 -3.65
CA GLN A 200 10.05 0.78 -4.72
C GLN A 200 10.59 0.24 -6.06
N PRO A 201 9.75 0.10 -7.11
CA PRO A 201 10.24 -0.13 -8.47
C PRO A 201 10.97 1.11 -8.99
N VAL A 202 12.15 0.90 -9.54
CA VAL A 202 13.03 1.96 -10.03
C VAL A 202 13.70 1.60 -11.36
N HIS A 203 13.96 2.62 -12.16
CA HIS A 203 14.82 2.57 -13.33
C HIS A 203 16.08 3.37 -13.03
N VAL A 204 17.22 2.70 -13.04
CA VAL A 204 18.50 3.23 -12.55
C VAL A 204 19.49 3.30 -13.69
N ARG A 205 20.16 4.43 -13.84
CA ARG A 205 21.36 4.57 -14.68
C ARG A 205 22.56 4.77 -13.80
N GLY A 206 23.62 4.04 -14.06
CA GLY A 206 24.85 4.17 -13.28
C GLY A 206 26.06 3.59 -13.98
N LYS A 207 27.22 3.81 -13.36
CA LYS A 207 28.52 3.31 -13.78
C LYS A 207 28.83 2.00 -13.07
N VAL A 208 29.20 0.97 -13.81
CA VAL A 208 29.62 -0.31 -13.23
C VAL A 208 30.96 -0.14 -12.52
N SER A 209 31.07 -0.70 -11.31
CA SER A 209 32.27 -0.70 -10.47
C SER A 209 32.56 -2.11 -9.96
N THR A 210 33.78 -2.62 -10.15
CA THR A 210 34.19 -3.98 -9.78
C THR A 210 35.39 -4.01 -8.83
N ARG A 211 35.63 -2.89 -8.14
CA ARG A 211 36.81 -2.66 -7.28
C ARG A 211 36.90 -3.60 -6.07
N ASP A 212 35.77 -4.11 -5.57
CA ASP A 212 35.71 -4.92 -4.35
C ASP A 212 35.47 -6.43 -4.66
N ALA A 213 35.87 -6.90 -5.85
CA ALA A 213 35.57 -8.22 -6.42
C ALA A 213 34.07 -8.48 -6.75
N GLU A 214 33.15 -7.81 -6.06
CA GLU A 214 31.72 -7.77 -6.40
C GLU A 214 31.40 -6.66 -7.40
N ILE A 215 30.49 -6.95 -8.33
CA ILE A 215 29.99 -5.98 -9.30
C ILE A 215 28.94 -5.11 -8.62
N LYS A 216 29.20 -3.81 -8.57
CA LYS A 216 28.32 -2.78 -7.99
C LYS A 216 27.95 -1.76 -9.06
N LEU A 217 26.86 -1.05 -8.84
CA LEU A 217 26.45 0.07 -9.70
C LEU A 217 26.54 1.39 -8.92
N LEU A 218 27.43 2.27 -9.36
CA LEU A 218 27.51 3.65 -8.88
C LEU A 218 26.40 4.44 -9.56
N VAL A 219 25.39 4.86 -8.80
CA VAL A 219 24.18 5.46 -9.35
C VAL A 219 24.48 6.87 -9.84
N ASP A 220 24.12 7.16 -11.10
CA ASP A 220 24.13 8.51 -11.67
C ASP A 220 22.74 9.15 -11.57
N VAL A 221 21.69 8.40 -11.93
CA VAL A 221 20.28 8.84 -11.95
C VAL A 221 19.38 7.68 -11.55
N MET A 222 18.32 7.97 -10.80
CA MET A 222 17.30 7.01 -10.41
C MET A 222 15.91 7.63 -10.53
N GLU A 223 15.02 6.94 -11.23
CA GLU A 223 13.63 7.34 -11.42
C GLU A 223 12.69 6.22 -10.99
N ARG A 224 11.45 6.57 -10.62
CA ARG A 224 10.43 5.56 -10.33
C ARG A 224 10.08 4.81 -11.62
N ALA A 225 10.05 3.49 -11.53
CA ALA A 225 9.54 2.65 -12.61
C ALA A 225 8.08 2.30 -12.34
N TYR A 226 7.30 2.15 -13.41
CA TYR A 226 5.89 1.80 -13.33
C TYR A 226 5.64 0.43 -13.96
N PHE A 227 4.62 -0.27 -13.48
CA PHE A 227 4.23 -1.58 -13.99
C PHE A 227 3.27 -1.51 -15.19
N SER A 228 2.84 -0.31 -15.59
CA SER A 228 1.97 -0.03 -16.75
C SER A 228 2.33 1.32 -17.38
N GLU A 229 2.09 1.46 -18.69
CA GLU A 229 2.26 2.74 -19.42
C GLU A 229 1.25 3.80 -18.98
N ASP A 230 0.05 3.38 -18.53
CA ASP A 230 -1.02 4.28 -18.10
C ASP A 230 -0.89 4.80 -16.66
N ALA A 231 0.21 4.53 -15.96
CA ALA A 231 0.41 5.05 -14.60
C ALA A 231 0.96 6.49 -14.67
N PRO A 232 0.15 7.53 -14.36
CA PRO A 232 0.67 8.87 -14.22
C PRO A 232 1.47 8.95 -12.91
N ALA A 233 2.23 10.03 -12.75
CA ALA A 233 3.06 10.40 -11.58
C ALA A 233 2.38 10.40 -10.18
N ALA A 234 1.18 9.82 -10.04
CA ALA A 234 0.35 9.82 -8.84
C ALA A 234 0.41 8.52 -8.02
N VAL A 235 1.02 7.43 -8.48
CA VAL A 235 1.28 6.25 -7.63
C VAL A 235 2.66 6.37 -6.98
N ALA A 236 2.86 7.44 -6.23
CA ALA A 236 3.76 7.39 -5.09
C ALA A 236 3.10 6.46 -4.10
N VAL A 237 3.62 5.24 -3.91
CA VAL A 237 3.29 4.47 -2.70
C VAL A 237 3.83 5.30 -1.55
N PRO A 238 3.01 5.94 -0.70
CA PRO A 238 3.54 6.61 0.47
C PRO A 238 3.88 5.49 1.44
N LEU A 239 5.18 5.25 1.64
CA LEU A 239 5.64 4.50 2.80
C LEU A 239 5.24 5.30 4.04
N SER A 240 4.23 4.77 4.73
CA SER A 240 3.89 5.03 6.14
C SER A 240 3.41 6.43 6.54
N GLN A 241 2.18 6.44 7.06
CA GLN A 241 1.64 7.18 8.22
C GLN A 241 0.51 8.17 7.93
N SER A 242 -0.66 7.81 8.49
CA SER A 242 -1.88 8.57 8.80
C SER A 242 -2.53 9.40 7.67
N PRO A 243 -3.87 9.42 7.57
CA PRO A 243 -4.55 10.35 6.69
C PRO A 243 -4.30 11.76 7.24
N THR A 244 -3.28 12.44 6.72
CA THR A 244 -3.11 13.86 6.98
C THR A 244 -4.22 14.53 6.19
N GLN A 245 -5.32 14.86 6.88
CA GLN A 245 -6.37 15.65 6.29
C GLN A 245 -5.72 16.93 5.75
N ILE A 246 -6.02 17.30 4.52
CA ILE A 246 -5.59 18.56 3.93
C ILE A 246 -6.84 19.42 3.83
N PHE A 247 -6.83 20.56 4.50
CA PHE A 247 -7.93 21.52 4.43
C PHE A 247 -7.73 22.40 3.18
N ALA A 248 -8.55 22.14 2.15
CA ALA A 248 -8.45 22.85 0.87
C ALA A 248 -9.54 23.93 0.78
N ILE A 249 -9.13 25.19 0.65
CA ILE A 249 -10.03 26.34 0.49
C ILE A 249 -10.08 26.72 -0.99
N GLN A 250 -11.25 26.75 -1.59
CA GLN A 250 -11.44 27.18 -2.97
C GLN A 250 -11.88 28.65 -3.01
N LEU A 251 -11.17 29.48 -3.77
CA LEU A 251 -11.52 30.88 -4.00
C LEU A 251 -11.75 31.13 -5.51
N PRO A 252 -12.81 31.86 -5.90
CA PRO A 252 -12.95 32.41 -7.25
C PRO A 252 -11.81 33.41 -7.46
N GLY A 253 -11.12 33.38 -8.59
CA GLY A 253 -9.80 34.05 -8.71
C GLY A 253 -9.83 35.53 -9.06
N ASP A 254 -10.92 36.21 -8.71
CA ASP A 254 -11.11 37.65 -8.68
C ASP A 254 -11.12 38.22 -7.24
N VAL A 255 -10.56 37.48 -6.26
CA VAL A 255 -10.45 37.94 -4.87
C VAL A 255 -9.52 39.13 -4.72
N SER A 256 -10.02 40.20 -4.07
CA SER A 256 -9.24 41.39 -3.70
C SER A 256 -8.16 41.09 -2.65
N VAL A 257 -7.10 41.91 -2.62
CA VAL A 257 -5.98 41.76 -1.67
C VAL A 257 -6.47 41.84 -0.21
N ASP A 258 -7.50 42.65 0.08
CA ASP A 258 -8.09 42.78 1.41
C ASP A 258 -8.75 41.49 1.91
N LYS A 259 -9.49 40.77 1.04
CA LYS A 259 -10.11 39.49 1.37
C LYS A 259 -9.04 38.40 1.64
N LEU A 260 -7.91 38.43 0.93
CA LEU A 260 -6.79 37.51 1.19
C LEU A 260 -6.10 37.79 2.53
N GLN A 261 -6.03 39.05 2.95
CA GLN A 261 -5.48 39.45 4.24
C GLN A 261 -6.39 39.03 5.40
N GLN A 262 -7.70 39.24 5.27
CA GLN A 262 -8.71 38.75 6.23
C GLN A 262 -8.71 37.22 6.36
N LEU A 263 -8.58 36.49 5.24
CA LEU A 263 -8.47 35.04 5.26
C LEU A 263 -7.19 34.58 5.99
N LYS A 264 -6.07 35.28 5.78
CA LYS A 264 -4.82 34.97 6.48
C LYS A 264 -4.96 35.17 7.99
N GLU A 265 -5.58 36.26 8.44
CA GLU A 265 -5.83 36.53 9.86
C GLU A 265 -6.77 35.48 10.48
N LEU A 266 -7.85 35.12 9.79
CA LEU A 266 -8.80 34.09 10.24
C LEU A 266 -8.12 32.72 10.41
N LEU A 267 -7.26 32.33 9.46
CA LEU A 267 -6.49 31.09 9.53
C LEU A 267 -5.43 31.13 10.64
N GLN A 268 -4.85 32.30 10.93
CA GLN A 268 -3.89 32.49 12.03
C GLN A 268 -4.55 32.41 13.41
N GLN A 269 -5.84 32.72 13.53
CA GLN A 269 -6.61 32.57 14.77
C GLN A 269 -6.98 31.11 15.07
N HIS A 270 -6.99 30.24 14.04
CA HIS A 270 -7.38 28.84 14.15
C HIS A 270 -6.19 27.89 13.90
N GLN A 271 -5.03 28.14 14.53
CA GLN A 271 -3.85 27.28 14.37
C GLN A 271 -4.12 25.85 14.85
N GLY A 272 -3.48 24.88 14.20
CA GLY A 272 -3.76 23.46 14.44
C GLY A 272 -2.72 22.51 13.87
N ASP A 273 -3.15 21.29 13.56
CA ASP A 273 -2.32 20.19 13.09
C ASP A 273 -2.52 19.81 11.62
N THR A 274 -3.54 20.40 10.97
CA THR A 274 -3.94 20.08 9.58
C THR A 274 -3.25 21.02 8.59
N GLU A 275 -2.72 20.49 7.47
CA GLU A 275 -2.13 21.33 6.42
C GLU A 275 -3.23 22.06 5.62
N CYS A 276 -3.09 23.37 5.42
CA CYS A 276 -4.03 24.20 4.67
C CYS A 276 -3.48 24.64 3.30
N VAL A 277 -4.29 24.49 2.25
CA VAL A 277 -3.95 24.92 0.88
C VAL A 277 -5.07 25.75 0.30
N ILE A 278 -4.73 26.91 -0.23
CA ILE A 278 -5.67 27.81 -0.90
C ILE A 278 -5.56 27.62 -2.42
N HIS A 279 -6.68 27.34 -3.07
CA HIS A 279 -6.80 27.19 -4.53
C HIS A 279 -7.48 28.41 -5.13
N LEU A 280 -6.75 29.19 -5.93
CA LEU A 280 -7.26 30.31 -6.71
C LEU A 280 -7.54 29.84 -8.15
N ASN A 281 -8.80 29.96 -8.59
CA ASN A 281 -9.23 29.69 -9.98
C ASN A 281 -8.80 28.32 -10.56
N LYS A 282 -8.64 27.30 -9.70
CA LYS A 282 -8.13 25.95 -10.05
C LYS A 282 -6.73 25.91 -10.71
N ARG A 283 -6.07 27.06 -10.92
CA ARG A 283 -4.79 27.19 -11.63
C ARG A 283 -3.63 27.57 -10.72
N LYS A 284 -3.89 28.26 -9.61
CA LYS A 284 -2.83 28.75 -8.70
C LYS A 284 -3.07 28.21 -7.29
N ARG A 285 -2.07 27.52 -6.74
CA ARG A 285 -2.11 26.93 -5.40
C ARG A 285 -1.16 27.72 -4.50
N ILE A 286 -1.67 28.20 -3.37
CA ILE A 286 -0.89 28.88 -2.34
C ILE A 286 -0.88 27.98 -1.11
N LYS A 287 0.31 27.49 -0.75
CA LYS A 287 0.50 26.73 0.49
C LYS A 287 0.61 27.73 1.65
N VAL A 288 -0.23 27.55 2.66
CA VAL A 288 -0.16 28.38 3.87
C VAL A 288 1.05 27.90 4.70
N PRO A 289 1.92 28.81 5.20
CA PRO A 289 3.14 28.42 5.89
C PRO A 289 2.93 27.91 7.31
N PHE A 290 1.67 27.82 7.78
CA PHE A 290 1.27 27.35 9.10
C PHE A 290 0.08 26.39 9.01
N ARG A 291 -0.10 25.56 10.04
CA ARG A 291 -1.15 24.54 10.14
C ARG A 291 -2.38 25.09 10.83
N VAL A 292 -3.55 24.56 10.48
CA VAL A 292 -4.87 25.09 10.88
C VAL A 292 -5.72 23.95 11.45
N THR A 293 -6.58 24.22 12.44
CA THR A 293 -7.54 23.24 12.96
C THR A 293 -8.82 23.30 12.13
N LYS A 294 -9.26 22.18 11.58
CA LYS A 294 -10.52 22.10 10.83
C LYS A 294 -11.70 22.14 11.82
N SER A 295 -12.40 23.26 11.92
CA SER A 295 -13.64 23.40 12.69
C SER A 295 -14.82 23.81 11.78
N ALA A 296 -16.04 23.42 12.15
CA ALA A 296 -17.26 23.81 11.43
C ALA A 296 -17.45 25.35 11.42
N GLU A 297 -16.96 26.04 12.45
CA GLU A 297 -16.98 27.50 12.55
C GLU A 297 -16.02 28.15 11.53
N LEU A 298 -14.85 27.56 11.32
CA LEU A 298 -13.89 28.03 10.32
C LEU A 298 -14.43 27.81 8.89
N GLU A 299 -15.05 26.66 8.62
CA GLU A 299 -15.66 26.39 7.31
C GLU A 299 -16.78 27.39 6.98
N ALA A 300 -17.64 27.72 7.95
CA ALA A 300 -18.70 28.70 7.77
C ALA A 300 -18.17 30.11 7.48
N LYS A 301 -17.18 30.58 8.25
CA LYS A 301 -16.56 31.91 8.05
C LYS A 301 -15.76 31.99 6.75
N VAL A 302 -15.11 30.90 6.35
CA VAL A 302 -14.43 30.82 5.04
C VAL A 302 -15.46 30.88 3.90
N ALA A 303 -16.58 30.16 4.01
CA ALA A 303 -17.65 30.20 3.01
C ALA A 303 -18.28 31.61 2.87
N GLU A 304 -18.45 32.34 3.97
CA GLU A 304 -18.94 33.73 3.98
C GLU A 304 -17.96 34.71 3.30
N LEU A 305 -16.65 34.49 3.44
CA LEU A 305 -15.61 35.32 2.83
C LEU A 305 -15.44 35.04 1.32
N VAL A 306 -15.74 33.80 0.90
CA VAL A 306 -15.67 33.30 -0.48
C VAL A 306 -16.92 33.65 -1.30
N ALA A 307 -18.07 33.85 -0.63
CA ALA A 307 -19.29 34.38 -1.24
C ALA A 307 -19.11 35.83 -1.75
#